data_AF-A0A7M1AWM1-F1
#
_entry.id   AF-A0A7M1AWM1-F1
#
_cell.length_a   1.000
_cell.length_b   1.000
_cell.length_c   1.000
_cell.angle_alpha   90.00
_cell.angle_beta   90.00
_cell.angle_gamma   90.00
#
_symmetry.space_group_name_H-M   'P 1'
#
loop_
_entity.id
_entity.type
_entity.pdbx_description
1 polymer ?
#
loop_
_entity_poly.entity_id
_entity_poly.type
_entity_poly.pdbx_seq_one_letter_code
_entity_poly.pdbx_strand_id
1 'polypeptide(L)'
;MKKFYFLLWLFWAVRVVLCSVISASVLSGLITSVLYVKKGMPGLESEVLSALGELFLFWFLVTLNITVLFALFRSVKYIFNRCYGGYSFKLLSCPKEKTFIEYIGYGDLVKFWRKWFMLLIWLSAAFMIIDFILFDYYNIYVLYGAILLSGYFSFIFIGSRCKGVRIVKC
;
A
#
# COMPACT_ATOMS: atom_id res chain seq x y z
N MET A 1 23.75 1.92 -0.90
CA MET A 1 22.58 1.57 -0.04
C MET A 1 21.49 2.66 0.00
N LYS A 2 21.77 3.95 0.27
CA LYS A 2 20.73 5.01 0.31
C LYS A 2 19.88 5.08 -0.98
N LYS A 3 20.52 5.03 -2.16
CA LYS A 3 19.84 4.99 -3.47
C LYS A 3 18.92 3.78 -3.65
N PHE A 4 19.28 2.63 -3.09
CA PHE A 4 18.45 1.42 -3.14
C PHE A 4 17.15 1.61 -2.37
N TYR A 5 17.23 2.01 -1.09
CA TYR A 5 16.05 2.22 -0.25
C TYR A 5 15.13 3.31 -0.79
N PHE A 6 15.69 4.40 -1.30
CA PHE A 6 14.91 5.47 -1.91
C PHE A 6 14.16 5.00 -3.15
N LEU A 7 14.84 4.32 -4.10
CA LEU A 7 14.18 3.81 -5.31
C LEU A 7 13.14 2.74 -4.97
N LEU A 8 13.47 1.81 -4.08
CA LEU A 8 12.52 0.81 -3.60
C LEU A 8 11.25 1.47 -3.07
N TRP A 9 11.40 2.45 -2.16
CA TRP A 9 10.28 3.17 -1.58
C TRP A 9 9.49 3.95 -2.62
N LEU A 10 10.15 4.67 -3.53
CA LEU A 10 9.49 5.46 -4.56
C LEU A 10 8.61 4.56 -5.46
N PHE A 11 9.18 3.48 -5.99
CA PHE A 11 8.42 2.55 -6.83
C PHE A 11 7.30 1.84 -6.06
N TRP A 12 7.54 1.50 -4.80
CA TRP A 12 6.53 0.91 -3.93
C TRP A 12 5.39 1.90 -3.64
N ALA A 13 5.69 3.13 -3.27
CA ALA A 13 4.72 4.17 -2.92
C ALA A 13 3.84 4.51 -4.12
N VAL A 14 4.45 4.80 -5.27
CA VAL A 14 3.73 5.06 -6.53
C VAL A 14 2.80 3.89 -6.87
N ARG A 15 3.28 2.65 -6.71
CA ARG A 15 2.47 1.48 -6.97
C ARG A 15 1.29 1.35 -6.02
N VAL A 16 1.52 1.51 -4.71
CA VAL A 16 0.46 1.40 -3.70
C VAL A 16 -0.64 2.43 -3.98
N VAL A 17 -0.25 3.69 -4.24
CA VAL A 17 -1.18 4.78 -4.56
C VAL A 17 -1.94 4.50 -5.86
N LEU A 18 -1.25 4.18 -6.96
CA LEU A 18 -1.94 3.92 -8.23
C LEU A 18 -2.86 2.71 -8.14
N CYS A 19 -2.41 1.60 -7.54
CA CYS A 19 -3.23 0.41 -7.39
C CYS A 19 -4.45 0.65 -6.51
N SER A 20 -4.32 1.42 -5.41
CA SER A 20 -5.47 1.72 -4.55
C SER A 20 -6.46 2.67 -5.23
N VAL A 21 -5.98 3.77 -5.81
CA VAL A 21 -6.84 4.76 -6.48
C VAL A 21 -7.59 4.15 -7.66
N ILE A 22 -6.91 3.36 -8.51
CA ILE A 22 -7.57 2.69 -9.65
C ILE A 22 -8.63 1.71 -9.13
N SER A 23 -8.28 0.87 -8.15
CA SER A 23 -9.22 -0.13 -7.62
C SER A 23 -10.42 0.53 -6.92
N ALA A 24 -10.19 1.62 -6.16
CA ALA A 24 -11.24 2.38 -5.50
C ALA A 24 -12.17 3.06 -6.51
N SER A 25 -11.59 3.63 -7.58
CA SER A 25 -12.38 4.23 -8.67
C SER A 25 -13.27 3.21 -9.34
N VAL A 26 -12.76 2.02 -9.64
CA VAL A 26 -13.54 0.93 -10.24
C VAL A 26 -14.64 0.47 -9.29
N LEU A 27 -14.34 0.19 -8.02
CA LEU A 27 -15.34 -0.27 -7.05
C LEU A 27 -16.41 0.79 -6.79
N SER A 28 -16.02 2.05 -6.59
CA SER A 28 -16.95 3.16 -6.42
C SER A 28 -17.84 3.33 -7.65
N GLY A 29 -17.25 3.31 -8.85
CA GLY A 29 -17.99 3.39 -10.11
C GLY A 29 -19.02 2.26 -10.24
N LEU A 30 -18.66 1.02 -9.89
CA LEU A 30 -19.57 -0.11 -9.89
C LEU A 30 -20.72 0.07 -8.89
N ILE A 31 -20.43 0.49 -7.65
CA ILE A 31 -21.46 0.71 -6.62
C ILE A 31 -22.42 1.81 -7.07
N THR A 32 -21.90 2.95 -7.51
CA THR A 32 -22.71 4.08 -7.99
C THR A 32 -23.56 3.67 -9.19
N SER A 33 -23.01 2.90 -10.13
CA SER A 33 -23.76 2.40 -11.30
C SER A 33 -24.89 1.45 -10.89
N VAL A 34 -24.63 0.53 -9.95
CA VAL A 34 -25.67 -0.38 -9.44
C VAL A 34 -26.78 0.39 -8.73
N LEU A 35 -26.45 1.43 -7.95
CA LEU A 35 -27.44 2.28 -7.29
C LEU A 35 -28.28 3.07 -8.30
N TYR A 36 -27.66 3.59 -9.36
CA TYR A 36 -28.35 4.26 -10.46
C TYR A 36 -29.34 3.35 -11.18
N VAL A 37 -28.91 2.13 -11.52
CA VAL A 37 -29.77 1.11 -12.15
C VAL A 37 -30.93 0.75 -11.23
N LYS A 38 -30.67 0.55 -9.92
CA LYS A 38 -31.72 0.24 -8.93
C LYS A 38 -32.74 1.36 -8.75
N LYS A 39 -32.36 2.61 -9.00
CA LYS A 39 -33.29 3.76 -8.98
C LYS A 39 -34.12 3.91 -10.27
N GLY A 40 -33.99 2.99 -11.22
CA GLY A 40 -34.77 3.00 -12.45
C GLY A 40 -34.18 3.86 -13.56
N MET A 41 -32.88 4.22 -13.48
CA MET A 41 -32.16 4.97 -14.51
C MET A 41 -32.89 6.26 -14.93
N PRO A 42 -33.14 7.19 -14.00
CA PRO A 42 -33.74 8.49 -14.33
C PRO A 42 -32.89 9.23 -15.38
N GLY A 43 -33.50 10.11 -16.17
CA GLY A 43 -32.78 10.89 -17.18
C GLY A 43 -31.55 11.61 -16.60
N LEU A 44 -30.46 11.66 -17.36
CA LEU A 44 -29.19 12.28 -16.95
C LEU A 44 -29.26 13.81 -17.01
N GLU A 45 -30.13 14.39 -16.19
CA GLU A 45 -30.21 15.82 -15.95
C GLU A 45 -29.06 16.27 -15.04
N SER A 46 -28.79 17.58 -14.99
CA SER A 46 -27.69 18.15 -14.21
C SER A 46 -27.74 17.75 -12.73
N GLU A 47 -28.94 17.68 -12.15
CA GLU A 47 -29.13 17.29 -10.75
C GLU A 47 -28.77 15.83 -10.50
N VAL A 48 -29.15 14.93 -11.43
CA VAL A 48 -28.85 13.50 -11.35
C VAL A 48 -27.36 13.25 -11.50
N LEU A 49 -26.69 13.96 -12.42
CA LEU A 49 -25.23 13.87 -12.58
C LEU A 49 -24.49 14.36 -11.32
N SER A 50 -24.94 15.46 -10.71
CA SER A 50 -24.36 15.96 -9.45
C SER A 50 -24.51 14.93 -8.33
N ALA A 51 -25.72 14.36 -8.16
CA ALA A 51 -25.98 13.35 -7.14
C ALA A 51 -25.17 12.06 -7.36
N LEU A 52 -24.98 11.62 -8.61
CA LEU A 52 -24.11 10.49 -8.94
C LEU A 52 -22.64 10.79 -8.63
N GLY A 53 -22.19 12.01 -8.88
CA GLY A 53 -20.86 12.48 -8.51
C GLY A 53 -20.61 12.44 -7.01
N GLU A 54 -21.56 12.94 -6.20
CA GLU A 54 -21.47 12.87 -4.74
C GLU A 54 -21.46 11.43 -4.22
N LEU A 55 -22.33 10.56 -4.76
CA LEU A 55 -22.33 9.14 -4.43
C LEU A 55 -20.99 8.47 -4.77
N PHE A 56 -20.45 8.77 -5.95
CA PHE A 56 -19.14 8.27 -6.36
C PHE A 56 -18.03 8.74 -5.42
N LEU A 57 -17.99 10.02 -5.04
CA LEU A 57 -16.97 10.53 -4.13
C LEU A 57 -17.07 9.89 -2.74
N PHE A 58 -18.29 9.74 -2.22
CA PHE A 58 -18.53 9.07 -0.95
C PHE A 58 -18.01 7.62 -0.97
N TRP A 59 -18.45 6.82 -1.95
CA TRP A 59 -18.02 5.43 -2.07
C TRP A 59 -16.54 5.29 -2.42
N PHE A 60 -15.97 6.26 -3.14
CA PHE A 60 -14.54 6.30 -3.44
C PHE A 60 -13.73 6.41 -2.15
N LEU A 61 -14.05 7.32 -1.24
CA LEU A 61 -13.34 7.46 0.04
C LEU A 61 -13.44 6.19 0.89
N VAL A 62 -14.61 5.56 0.94
CA VAL A 62 -14.81 4.30 1.69
C VAL A 62 -13.99 3.17 1.07
N THR A 63 -14.11 2.96 -0.25
CA THR A 63 -13.41 1.88 -0.95
C THR A 63 -11.89 2.10 -1.02
N LEU A 64 -11.42 3.35 -0.96
CA LEU A 64 -10.00 3.70 -0.92
C LEU A 64 -9.30 3.07 0.30
N ASN A 65 -9.94 3.08 1.47
CA ASN A 65 -9.37 2.47 2.68
C ASN A 65 -9.15 0.97 2.53
N ILE A 66 -10.14 0.26 1.97
CA ILE A 66 -10.10 -1.19 1.76
C ILE A 66 -9.05 -1.53 0.68
N THR A 67 -9.04 -0.77 -0.41
CA THR A 67 -8.13 -1.00 -1.54
C THR A 67 -6.69 -0.67 -1.19
N VAL A 68 -6.42 0.28 -0.27
CA VAL A 68 -5.07 0.50 0.25
C VAL A 68 -4.56 -0.71 1.01
N LEU A 69 -5.36 -1.35 1.87
CA LEU A 69 -4.97 -2.59 2.55
C LEU A 69 -4.61 -3.69 1.55
N PHE A 70 -5.44 -3.86 0.52
CA PHE A 70 -5.18 -4.83 -0.53
C PHE A 70 -3.93 -4.49 -1.36
N ALA A 71 -3.73 -3.22 -1.69
CA ALA A 71 -2.55 -2.74 -2.41
C ALA A 71 -1.27 -2.96 -1.59
N LEU A 72 -1.30 -2.71 -0.28
CA LEU A 72 -0.18 -3.00 0.63
C LEU A 72 0.19 -4.48 0.61
N PHE A 73 -0.78 -5.39 0.72
CA PHE A 73 -0.53 -6.83 0.62
C PHE A 73 0.07 -7.22 -0.73
N ARG A 74 -0.55 -6.80 -1.83
CA ARG A 74 -0.10 -7.12 -3.19
C ARG A 74 1.30 -6.56 -3.49
N SER A 75 1.65 -5.41 -2.90
CA SER A 75 2.93 -4.74 -3.12
C SER A 75 4.14 -5.56 -2.64
N VAL A 76 3.96 -6.44 -1.63
CA VAL A 76 5.05 -7.26 -1.06
C VAL A 76 5.71 -8.12 -2.11
N LYS A 77 4.94 -8.74 -3.02
CA LYS A 77 5.50 -9.57 -4.08
C LYS A 77 6.51 -8.80 -4.95
N TYR A 78 6.26 -7.51 -5.18
CA TYR A 78 7.10 -6.68 -6.02
C TYR A 78 8.34 -6.14 -5.30
N ILE A 79 8.32 -6.08 -3.98
CA ILE A 79 9.48 -5.72 -3.17
C ILE A 79 10.60 -6.75 -3.36
N PHE A 80 10.26 -8.03 -3.45
CA PHE A 80 11.25 -9.11 -3.58
C PHE A 80 11.57 -9.55 -5.01
N ASN A 81 10.60 -9.47 -5.93
CA ASN A 81 10.78 -10.00 -7.29
C ASN A 81 11.34 -8.99 -8.30
N ARG A 82 11.81 -7.81 -7.85
CA ARG A 82 12.37 -6.78 -8.73
C ARG A 82 13.69 -6.24 -8.19
N CYS A 83 14.57 -5.87 -9.10
CA CYS A 83 15.80 -5.17 -8.79
C CYS A 83 15.57 -3.66 -8.74
N TYR A 84 16.12 -3.02 -7.71
CA TYR A 84 16.08 -1.58 -7.50
C TYR A 84 17.51 -1.07 -7.43
N GLY A 85 17.93 -0.24 -8.38
CA GLY A 85 19.28 0.35 -8.36
C GLY A 85 20.43 -0.66 -8.23
N GLY A 86 20.33 -1.85 -8.86
CA GLY A 86 21.35 -2.91 -8.83
C GLY A 86 21.30 -3.84 -7.61
N TYR A 87 20.25 -3.78 -6.78
CA TYR A 87 20.08 -4.67 -5.63
C TYR A 87 18.65 -5.20 -5.56
N SER A 88 18.47 -6.37 -4.95
CA SER A 88 17.16 -6.97 -4.67
C SER A 88 17.06 -7.46 -3.23
N PHE A 89 15.85 -7.49 -2.70
CA PHE A 89 15.57 -8.22 -1.48
C PHE A 89 15.34 -9.69 -1.81
N LYS A 90 16.05 -10.58 -1.12
CA LYS A 90 15.87 -12.02 -1.20
C LYS A 90 15.52 -12.61 0.16
N LEU A 91 14.55 -13.52 0.16
CA LEU A 91 14.16 -14.32 1.32
C LEU A 91 15.03 -15.58 1.39
N LEU A 92 15.47 -15.91 2.61
CA LEU A 92 16.19 -17.15 2.89
C LEU A 92 15.20 -18.29 3.08
N SER A 93 15.41 -19.42 2.40
CA SER A 93 14.56 -20.61 2.50
C SER A 93 14.64 -21.27 3.88
N CYS A 94 15.84 -21.28 4.47
CA CYS A 94 16.12 -21.78 5.81
C CYS A 94 17.07 -20.82 6.55
N PRO A 95 16.91 -20.57 7.86
CA PRO A 95 17.86 -19.75 8.61
C PRO A 95 19.25 -20.41 8.74
N LYS A 96 19.35 -21.72 8.51
CA LYS A 96 20.61 -22.50 8.58
C LYS A 96 21.25 -22.75 7.21
N GLU A 97 20.46 -22.99 6.18
CA GLU A 97 20.94 -23.17 4.80
C GLU A 97 20.80 -21.85 4.07
N LYS A 98 21.92 -21.25 3.68
CA LYS A 98 21.99 -19.94 3.00
C LYS A 98 21.45 -19.98 1.56
N THR A 99 20.42 -20.77 1.30
CA THR A 99 19.78 -20.87 -0.02
C THR A 99 18.73 -19.77 -0.16
N PHE A 100 18.79 -19.06 -1.27
CA PHE A 100 17.82 -18.02 -1.62
C PHE A 100 16.66 -18.64 -2.39
N ILE A 101 15.44 -18.20 -2.10
CA ILE A 101 14.28 -18.55 -2.92
C ILE A 101 14.36 -17.71 -4.20
N GLU A 102 14.45 -18.35 -5.36
CA GLU A 102 14.60 -17.66 -6.64
C GLU A 102 13.32 -16.92 -7.06
N TYR A 103 12.17 -17.60 -6.96
CA TYR A 103 10.86 -17.03 -7.26
C TYR A 103 9.94 -17.10 -6.04
N ILE A 104 9.52 -15.93 -5.54
CA ILE A 104 8.75 -15.83 -4.31
C ILE A 104 7.25 -15.76 -4.64
N GLY A 105 6.50 -16.74 -4.15
CA GLY A 105 5.04 -16.81 -4.22
C GLY A 105 4.35 -16.06 -3.07
N TYR A 106 3.03 -15.93 -3.13
CA TYR A 106 2.28 -15.29 -2.03
C TYR A 106 2.27 -16.11 -0.73
N GLY A 107 2.37 -17.44 -0.81
CA GLY A 107 2.41 -18.32 0.36
C GLY A 107 3.62 -18.07 1.27
N ASP A 108 4.80 -17.88 0.67
CA ASP A 108 6.05 -17.64 1.40
C ASP A 108 6.08 -16.25 2.06
N LEU A 109 5.33 -15.30 1.48
CA LEU A 109 5.29 -13.91 1.91
C LEU A 109 4.39 -13.68 3.11
N VAL A 110 3.48 -14.60 3.47
CA VAL A 110 2.50 -14.36 4.53
C VAL A 110 3.17 -14.08 5.88
N LYS A 111 4.23 -14.82 6.23
CA LYS A 111 4.96 -14.63 7.49
C LYS A 111 5.71 -13.30 7.52
N PHE A 112 6.31 -12.92 6.39
CA PHE A 112 6.96 -11.63 6.23
C PHE A 112 5.95 -10.48 6.30
N TRP A 113 4.86 -10.59 5.53
CA TRP A 113 3.80 -9.58 5.44
C TRP A 113 3.22 -9.28 6.80
N ARG A 114 2.89 -10.29 7.62
CA ARG A 114 2.36 -10.07 8.98
C ARG A 114 3.30 -9.21 9.84
N LYS A 115 4.60 -9.51 9.81
CA LYS A 115 5.61 -8.75 10.57
C LYS A 115 5.80 -7.33 10.04
N TRP A 116 5.91 -7.20 8.72
CA TRP A 116 6.09 -5.91 8.07
C TRP A 116 4.85 -5.01 8.23
N PHE A 117 3.66 -5.57 8.07
CA PHE A 117 2.40 -4.86 8.24
C PHE A 117 2.20 -4.39 9.69
N MET A 118 2.53 -5.24 10.67
CA MET A 118 2.53 -4.81 12.08
C MET A 118 3.51 -3.65 12.31
N LEU A 119 4.72 -3.72 11.74
CA LEU A 119 5.70 -2.63 11.83
C LEU A 119 5.19 -1.34 11.19
N LEU A 120 4.52 -1.42 10.04
CA LEU A 120 3.87 -0.28 9.38
C LEU A 120 2.81 0.35 10.27
N ILE A 121 1.95 -0.45 10.90
CA ILE A 121 0.92 0.05 11.82
C ILE A 121 1.57 0.85 12.95
N TRP A 122 2.56 0.25 13.64
CA TRP A 122 3.26 0.93 14.74
C TRP A 122 3.94 2.23 14.32
N LEU A 123 4.64 2.22 13.18
CA LEU A 123 5.31 3.42 12.66
C LEU A 123 4.31 4.49 12.22
N SER A 124 3.24 4.10 11.53
CA SER A 124 2.18 5.03 11.11
C SER A 124 1.49 5.67 12.31
N ALA A 125 1.17 4.89 13.36
CA ALA A 125 0.62 5.41 14.61
C ALA A 125 1.58 6.39 15.30
N ALA A 126 2.88 6.09 15.32
CA ALA A 126 3.89 7.01 15.86
C ALA A 126 3.93 8.34 15.09
N PHE A 127 3.87 8.31 13.75
CA PHE A 127 3.80 9.54 12.95
C PHE A 127 2.51 10.32 13.18
N MET A 128 1.37 9.64 13.32
CA MET A 128 0.10 10.29 13.62
C MET A 128 0.10 10.98 14.99
N ILE A 129 0.72 10.37 16.02
CA ILE A 129 0.85 10.99 17.35
C ILE A 129 1.74 12.24 17.26
N ILE A 130 2.85 12.16 16.53
CA ILE A 130 3.75 13.30 16.33
C ILE A 130 3.02 14.44 15.62
N ASP A 131 2.28 14.12 14.54
CA ASP A 131 1.53 15.10 13.76
C ASP A 131 0.44 15.79 14.59
N PHE A 132 -0.30 15.01 15.39
CA PHE A 132 -1.32 15.52 16.31
C PHE A 132 -0.72 16.52 17.31
N ILE A 133 0.43 16.21 17.91
CA ILE A 133 1.09 17.09 18.89
C ILE A 133 1.61 18.37 18.24
N LEU A 134 2.08 18.32 17.00
CA LEU A 134 2.75 19.44 16.34
C LEU A 134 1.80 20.37 15.57
N PHE A 135 0.75 19.83 14.97
CA PHE A 135 -0.08 20.56 14.00
C PHE A 135 -1.57 20.53 14.33
N ASP A 136 -1.99 19.75 15.33
CA ASP A 136 -3.39 19.61 15.79
C ASP A 136 -4.36 19.33 14.63
N TYR A 137 -3.86 18.65 13.59
CA TYR A 137 -4.56 18.45 12.33
C TYR A 137 -4.73 16.96 12.07
N TYR A 138 -5.98 16.48 12.10
CA TYR A 138 -6.29 15.08 11.79
C TYR A 138 -7.09 15.00 10.49
N ASN A 139 -6.50 14.39 9.46
CA ASN A 139 -7.19 14.14 8.20
C ASN A 139 -6.78 12.76 7.63
N ILE A 140 -7.68 12.13 6.88
CA ILE A 140 -7.42 10.86 6.21
C ILE A 140 -6.21 10.95 5.26
N TYR A 141 -5.98 12.11 4.64
CA TYR A 141 -4.81 12.34 3.78
C TYR A 141 -3.49 12.31 4.57
N VAL A 142 -3.49 12.79 5.81
CA VAL A 142 -2.33 12.70 6.71
C VAL A 142 -2.03 11.24 7.03
N LEU A 143 -3.07 10.44 7.32
CA LEU A 143 -2.90 9.01 7.56
C LEU A 143 -2.27 8.30 6.36
N TYR A 144 -2.73 8.61 5.14
CA TYR A 144 -2.11 8.06 3.93
C TYR A 144 -0.65 8.50 3.78
N GLY A 145 -0.34 9.77 4.04
CA GLY A 145 1.03 10.27 4.10
C GLY A 145 1.90 9.50 5.11
N ALA A 146 1.39 9.29 6.32
CA ALA A 146 2.06 8.53 7.38
C ALA A 146 2.29 7.06 7.01
N ILE A 147 1.34 6.41 6.33
CA ILE A 147 1.51 5.05 5.79
C ILE A 147 2.64 5.00 4.75
N LEU A 148 2.70 5.97 3.84
CA LEU A 148 3.76 6.02 2.83
C LEU A 148 5.12 6.30 3.46
N LEU A 149 5.19 7.24 4.40
CA LEU A 149 6.41 7.60 5.11
C LEU A 149 6.93 6.43 5.96
N SER A 150 6.05 5.78 6.72
CA SER A 150 6.39 4.57 7.48
C SER A 150 6.88 3.43 6.60
N GLY A 151 6.41 3.33 5.36
CA GLY A 151 6.96 2.45 4.33
C GLY A 151 8.46 2.58 4.17
N TYR A 152 8.97 3.80 4.03
CA TYR A 152 10.41 4.06 3.87
C TYR A 152 11.23 3.52 5.06
N PHE A 153 10.81 3.87 6.28
CA PHE A 153 11.49 3.43 7.50
C PHE A 153 11.37 1.91 7.72
N SER A 154 10.22 1.33 7.39
CA SER A 154 9.98 -0.11 7.52
C SER A 154 10.94 -0.93 6.66
N PHE A 155 11.25 -0.47 5.43
CA PHE A 155 12.20 -1.16 4.55
C PHE A 155 13.63 -1.11 5.08
N ILE A 156 14.03 0.02 5.66
CA ILE A 156 15.34 0.15 6.31
C ILE A 156 15.43 -0.79 7.51
N PHE A 157 14.39 -0.84 8.34
CA PHE A 157 14.37 -1.69 9.52
C PHE A 157 14.42 -3.18 9.14
N ILE A 158 13.67 -3.57 8.12
CA ILE A 158 13.68 -4.95 7.62
C ILE A 158 15.02 -5.33 7.03
N GLY A 159 15.61 -4.47 6.20
CA GLY A 159 16.90 -4.75 5.57
C GLY A 159 18.06 -4.83 6.55
N SER A 160 17.95 -4.16 7.71
CA SER A 160 19.01 -4.13 8.73
C SER A 160 18.83 -5.14 9.87
N ARG A 161 17.59 -5.42 10.30
CA ARG A 161 17.31 -6.24 11.50
C ARG A 161 16.72 -7.60 11.19
N CYS A 162 16.12 -7.82 10.01
CA CYS A 162 15.46 -9.09 9.71
C CYS A 162 16.48 -10.14 9.25
N LYS A 163 16.77 -11.14 10.09
CA LYS A 163 17.70 -12.24 9.75
C LYS A 163 17.29 -13.04 8.50
N GLY A 164 16.00 -13.06 8.15
CA GLY A 164 15.45 -13.82 7.03
C GLY A 164 15.49 -13.10 5.69
N VAL A 165 15.89 -11.83 5.65
CA VAL A 165 15.94 -11.01 4.44
C VAL A 165 17.37 -10.53 4.23
N ARG A 166 17.89 -10.69 3.02
CA ARG A 166 19.18 -10.13 2.64
C ARG A 166 19.06 -9.29 1.38
N ILE A 167 19.92 -8.28 1.31
CA ILE A 167 20.09 -7.45 0.12
C ILE A 167 21.20 -8.10 -0.69
N VAL A 168 20.87 -8.53 -1.90
CA VAL A 168 21.80 -9.17 -2.83
C VAL A 168 21.94 -8.27 -4.06
N LYS A 169 23.15 -8.22 -4.62
CA LYS A 169 23.39 -7.51 -5.87
C LYS A 169 22.66 -8.23 -7.01
N CYS A 170 21.93 -7.47 -7.79
CA CYS A 170 21.55 -7.85 -9.15
C CYS A 170 22.70 -7.40 -10.07
#